data_AF-A0AAD4ZYF3-F1
#
_entry.id   AF-A0AAD4ZYF3-F1
#
_cell.length_a   1.000
_cell.length_b   1.000
_cell.length_c   1.000
_cell.angle_alpha   90.00
_cell.angle_beta   90.00
_cell.angle_gamma   90.00
#
_symmetry.space_group_name_H-M   'P 1'
#
loop_
_entity.id
_entity.type
_entity.pdbx_description
1 polymer ?
#
loop_
_entity_poly.entity_id
_entity_poly.type
_entity_poly.pdbx_seq_one_letter_code
_entity_poly.pdbx_strand_id
1 'polypeptide(L)'
;MISPVDMTQSVVSSLVLQNGHGDDDEPDDSEPEDIYLRDRRRAKSLPAYPEQADLFSRLSERCRKRVKFADALGLSLASVRHFSIAEDPQVPSKVFAALRPRPALHQAEAPRAAELRVAPEVAEARALRRRVALESASLSGWCVRGLVRAGAAVDAEVEIEVGVRYTFNRWASFSDAPAAPVPGESAPGGRRFAFAVHVPPFLEPDDSVHFAVYMRTERGEFWDNNDEQNYCVECGGML
;
A
#
# COMPACT_ATOMS: atom_id res chain seq x y z
N MET A 1 -5.41 1.69 -16.51
CA MET A 1 -4.30 2.50 -17.05
C MET A 1 -3.96 3.53 -15.99
N ILE A 2 -2.68 3.79 -15.69
CA ILE A 2 -2.33 4.84 -14.73
C ILE A 2 -2.65 6.20 -15.35
N SER A 3 -3.54 6.96 -14.71
CA SER A 3 -3.93 8.29 -15.20
C SER A 3 -2.82 9.31 -14.89
N PRO A 4 -2.75 10.45 -15.59
CA PRO A 4 -1.81 11.52 -15.26
C PRO A 4 -1.89 11.99 -13.80
N VAL A 5 -3.05 11.87 -13.16
CA VAL A 5 -3.28 12.24 -11.74
C VAL A 5 -2.62 11.24 -10.81
N ASP A 6 -2.67 9.94 -11.15
CA ASP A 6 -2.07 8.86 -10.36
C ASP A 6 -0.53 8.82 -10.49
N MET A 7 0.03 9.48 -11.50
CA MET A 7 1.48 9.63 -11.67
C MET A 7 2.07 10.55 -10.61
N THR A 8 1.42 11.68 -10.34
CA THR A 8 1.92 12.70 -9.42
C THR A 8 1.64 12.41 -7.93
N GLN A 9 0.81 11.41 -7.63
CA GLN A 9 0.56 11.01 -6.25
C GLN A 9 1.74 10.20 -5.73
N SER A 10 2.60 10.87 -4.96
CA SER A 10 3.60 10.22 -4.10
C SER A 10 2.88 9.49 -2.96
N VAL A 11 3.36 8.30 -2.57
CA VAL A 11 2.85 7.54 -1.42
C VAL A 11 3.31 8.23 -0.12
N VAL A 12 2.82 9.44 0.12
CA VAL A 12 2.79 10.07 1.43
C VAL A 12 1.35 10.42 1.77
N SER A 13 0.45 9.44 1.63
CA SER A 13 -0.83 9.50 2.33
C SER A 13 -0.62 9.03 3.76
N SER A 14 -0.26 9.98 4.62
CA SER A 14 -0.57 9.91 6.04
C SER A 14 -2.04 9.55 6.19
N LEU A 15 -2.33 8.42 6.84
CA LEU A 15 -3.68 8.03 7.24
C LEU A 15 -4.24 9.09 8.20
N VAL A 16 -4.87 10.13 7.67
CA VAL A 16 -5.74 11.01 8.44
C VAL A 16 -7.10 10.32 8.46
N LEU A 17 -7.39 9.63 9.56
CA LEU A 17 -8.74 9.18 9.87
C LEU A 17 -9.61 10.42 10.07
N GLN A 18 -10.45 10.73 9.08
CA GLN A 18 -11.50 11.72 9.18
C GLN A 18 -12.82 11.02 9.49
N ASN A 19 -13.35 11.27 10.68
CA ASN A 19 -14.72 10.92 11.07
C ASN A 19 -15.70 11.97 10.54
N GLY A 20 -16.81 11.52 9.95
CA GLY A 20 -18.04 12.28 9.66
C GLY A 20 -18.97 11.38 8.86
N HIS A 21 -20.08 10.83 9.38
CA HIS A 21 -21.36 11.41 9.86
C HIS A 21 -22.35 11.78 8.74
N GLY A 22 -23.45 11.00 8.70
CA GLY A 22 -24.77 11.26 8.10
C GLY A 22 -24.91 10.79 6.65
N ASP A 23 -26.00 10.17 6.19
CA ASP A 23 -27.23 9.58 6.75
C ASP A 23 -27.75 8.63 5.64
N ASP A 24 -28.29 7.46 5.98
CA ASP A 24 -28.84 6.49 5.03
C ASP A 24 -30.35 6.70 4.84
N ASP A 25 -30.81 6.83 3.58
CA ASP A 25 -32.21 6.72 3.17
C ASP A 25 -32.60 5.23 2.97
N GLU A 26 -33.84 4.90 3.38
CA GLU A 26 -34.48 3.60 3.60
C GLU A 26 -34.33 2.49 2.54
N PRO A 27 -34.54 1.22 2.99
CA PRO A 27 -35.56 0.42 2.30
C PRO A 27 -36.50 -0.41 3.21
N ASP A 28 -37.77 -0.33 2.82
CA ASP A 28 -38.77 -1.40 2.64
C ASP A 28 -39.27 -2.23 3.83
N ASP A 29 -40.60 -2.17 3.96
CA ASP A 29 -41.45 -2.50 5.10
C ASP A 29 -42.01 -3.92 4.93
N SER A 30 -41.55 -4.86 5.75
CA SER A 30 -42.15 -6.18 5.91
C SER A 30 -41.87 -6.70 7.32
N GLU A 31 -42.61 -6.16 8.28
CA GLU A 31 -42.80 -6.74 9.61
C GLU A 31 -43.40 -8.17 9.48
N PRO A 32 -43.06 -9.09 10.41
CA PRO A 32 -43.92 -9.17 11.58
C PRO A 32 -43.16 -9.28 12.91
N GLU A 33 -43.48 -8.32 13.77
CA GLU A 33 -44.10 -8.50 15.10
C GLU A 33 -43.35 -9.35 16.11
N ASP A 34 -42.82 -8.60 17.09
CA ASP A 34 -42.58 -8.97 18.48
C ASP A 34 -41.62 -10.16 18.65
N ILE A 35 -40.49 -10.02 19.34
CA ILE A 35 -40.46 -9.93 20.79
C ILE A 35 -39.03 -9.49 21.18
N TYR A 36 -38.89 -8.64 22.20
CA TYR A 36 -37.66 -8.35 22.99
C TYR A 36 -36.78 -7.12 22.65
N LEU A 37 -37.35 -6.00 22.22
CA LEU A 37 -36.75 -4.69 22.50
C LEU A 37 -37.63 -3.88 23.43
N ARG A 38 -37.88 -4.44 24.63
CA ARG A 38 -38.00 -3.55 25.78
C ARG A 38 -36.60 -3.02 26.02
N ASP A 39 -36.37 -1.81 25.55
CA ASP A 39 -35.39 -0.91 26.13
C ASP A 39 -35.66 -0.93 27.64
N ARG A 40 -34.92 -1.79 28.35
CA ARG A 40 -35.11 -2.02 29.78
C ARG A 40 -34.68 -0.72 30.41
N ARG A 41 -35.65 0.18 30.64
CA ARG A 41 -35.48 1.42 31.40
C ARG A 41 -34.54 1.08 32.54
N ARG A 42 -33.35 1.67 32.51
CA ARG A 42 -32.30 1.45 33.51
C ARG A 42 -32.97 1.40 34.87
N ALA A 43 -32.87 0.27 35.56
CA ALA A 43 -33.50 0.11 36.87
C ALA A 43 -33.03 1.28 37.75
N LYS A 44 -33.98 2.12 38.19
CA LYS A 44 -33.69 3.14 39.18
C LYS A 44 -33.42 2.40 40.48
N SER A 45 -32.20 2.53 41.01
CA SER A 45 -31.91 2.02 42.35
C SER A 45 -32.94 2.59 43.31
N LEU A 46 -33.42 1.78 44.25
CA LEU A 46 -34.28 2.27 45.33
C LEU A 46 -33.58 3.48 46.00
N PRO A 47 -34.32 4.54 46.36
CA PRO A 47 -33.75 5.63 47.12
C PRO A 47 -33.13 5.05 48.40
N ALA A 48 -31.87 5.39 48.65
CA ALA A 48 -31.22 5.01 49.91
C ALA A 48 -32.07 5.55 51.07
N TYR A 49 -32.30 4.74 52.10
CA TYR A 49 -32.93 5.24 53.33
C TYR A 49 -32.15 6.45 53.84
N PRO A 50 -32.79 7.47 54.45
CA PRO A 50 -32.13 8.72 54.85
C PRO A 50 -30.84 8.50 55.66
N GLU A 51 -30.82 7.48 56.52
CA GLU A 51 -29.65 7.09 57.32
C GLU A 51 -28.49 6.51 56.48
N GLN A 52 -28.79 5.81 55.39
CA GLN A 52 -27.80 5.25 54.47
C GLN A 52 -27.28 6.31 53.49
N ALA A 53 -28.11 7.30 53.13
CA ALA A 53 -27.73 8.38 52.20
C ALA A 53 -26.56 9.21 52.73
N ASP A 54 -26.54 9.54 54.03
CA ASP A 54 -25.42 10.24 54.66
C ASP A 54 -24.14 9.38 54.66
N LEU A 55 -24.26 8.08 54.95
CA LEU A 55 -23.13 7.14 54.87
C LEU A 55 -22.55 7.06 53.44
N PHE A 56 -23.39 6.93 52.43
CA PHE A 56 -22.96 6.89 51.02
C PHE A 56 -22.34 8.21 50.56
N SER A 57 -22.87 9.36 51.01
CA SER A 57 -22.29 10.68 50.73
C SER A 57 -20.90 10.82 51.35
N ARG A 58 -20.74 10.48 52.64
CA ARG A 58 -19.44 10.50 53.34
C ARG A 58 -18.41 9.54 52.73
N LEU A 59 -18.84 8.35 52.31
CA LEU A 59 -17.97 7.39 51.60
C LEU A 59 -17.56 7.92 50.22
N SER A 60 -18.46 8.64 49.53
CA SER A 60 -18.16 9.24 48.24
C SER A 60 -17.23 10.46 48.31
N GLU A 61 -17.27 11.21 49.41
CA GLU A 61 -16.36 12.32 49.68
C GLU A 61 -14.94 11.84 50.00
N ARG A 62 -14.81 10.65 50.61
CA ARG A 62 -13.51 10.07 50.97
C ARG A 62 -12.91 9.13 49.91
N CYS A 63 -13.69 8.65 48.94
CA CYS A 63 -13.24 7.70 47.92
C CYS A 63 -13.79 8.04 46.54
N ARG A 64 -12.92 8.08 45.51
CA ARG A 64 -13.35 8.21 44.11
C ARG A 64 -14.26 7.03 43.74
N LYS A 65 -15.52 7.30 43.38
CA LYS A 65 -16.45 6.29 42.85
C LYS A 65 -15.82 5.60 41.63
N ARG A 66 -15.79 4.27 41.62
CA ARG A 66 -15.29 3.46 40.50
C ARG A 66 -16.33 2.42 40.12
N VAL A 67 -16.60 2.30 38.82
CA VAL A 67 -17.43 1.23 38.26
C VAL A 67 -16.49 0.16 37.72
N LYS A 68 -16.81 -1.12 37.98
CA LYS A 68 -16.14 -2.27 37.38
C LYS A 68 -17.19 -3.21 36.82
N PHE A 69 -16.89 -3.83 35.69
CA PHE A 69 -17.71 -4.91 35.15
C PHE A 69 -17.34 -6.21 35.86
N ALA A 70 -18.35 -6.91 36.34
CA ALA A 70 -18.20 -8.19 37.01
C ALA A 70 -19.26 -9.18 36.54
N ASP A 71 -18.97 -10.47 36.63
CA ASP A 71 -19.92 -11.55 36.36
C ASP A 71 -20.99 -11.65 37.46
N ALA A 72 -21.91 -12.62 37.31
CA ALA A 72 -22.99 -12.84 38.28
C ALA A 72 -22.49 -13.28 39.68
N LEU A 73 -21.23 -13.71 39.79
CA LEU A 73 -20.57 -14.08 41.05
C LEU A 73 -19.74 -12.91 41.64
N GLY A 74 -19.68 -11.76 40.96
CA GLY A 74 -18.92 -10.59 41.39
C GLY A 74 -17.44 -10.59 40.97
N LEU A 75 -17.03 -11.51 40.07
CA LEU A 75 -15.66 -11.59 39.56
C LEU A 75 -15.45 -10.64 38.38
N SER A 76 -14.30 -9.97 38.32
CA SER A 76 -13.98 -8.99 37.25
C SER A 76 -14.01 -9.62 35.87
N LEU A 77 -14.78 -9.05 34.94
CA LEU A 77 -14.79 -9.42 33.52
C LEU A 77 -13.71 -8.72 32.70
N ALA A 78 -13.02 -7.74 33.29
CA ALA A 78 -11.91 -7.05 32.66
C ALA A 78 -10.57 -7.62 33.18
N SER A 79 -9.69 -7.98 32.26
CA SER A 79 -8.28 -8.25 32.54
C SER A 79 -7.43 -7.11 31.96
N VAL A 80 -6.58 -6.51 32.78
CA VAL A 80 -5.66 -5.45 32.35
C VAL A 80 -4.26 -6.03 32.35
N ARG A 81 -3.64 -6.12 31.17
CA ARG A 81 -2.24 -6.51 31.04
C ARG A 81 -1.40 -5.26 30.84
N HIS A 82 -0.43 -5.05 31.71
CA HIS A 82 0.53 -3.97 31.61
C HIS A 82 1.74 -4.50 30.85
N PHE A 83 2.09 -3.85 29.74
CA PHE A 83 3.28 -4.18 28.96
C PHE A 83 4.41 -3.22 29.31
N SER A 84 5.62 -3.75 29.47
CA SER A 84 6.83 -2.94 29.59
C SER A 84 7.47 -2.73 28.23
N ILE A 85 8.06 -1.57 27.99
CA ILE A 85 8.87 -1.31 26.77
C ILE A 85 10.10 -2.24 26.73
N ALA A 86 10.57 -2.70 27.88
CA ALA A 86 11.67 -3.66 27.99
C ALA A 86 11.23 -5.14 27.93
N GLU A 87 9.92 -5.43 27.81
CA GLU A 87 9.41 -6.80 27.68
C GLU A 87 9.40 -7.20 26.20
N ASP A 88 10.03 -8.33 25.87
CA ASP A 88 10.04 -8.84 24.50
C ASP A 88 8.62 -9.25 24.05
N PRO A 89 8.16 -8.79 22.87
CA PRO A 89 6.82 -9.07 22.39
C PRO A 89 6.63 -10.57 22.16
N GLN A 90 5.74 -11.18 22.94
CA GLN A 90 5.37 -12.58 22.77
C GLN A 90 4.40 -12.73 21.60
N VAL A 91 4.93 -13.07 20.44
CA VAL A 91 4.14 -13.32 19.23
C VAL A 91 3.42 -14.67 19.35
N PRO A 92 2.08 -14.75 19.16
CA PRO A 92 1.37 -16.02 19.22
C PRO A 92 1.89 -17.03 18.20
N SER A 93 1.98 -18.31 18.58
CA SER A 93 2.45 -19.42 17.72
C SER A 93 1.72 -19.54 16.37
N LYS A 94 0.45 -19.12 16.30
CA LYS A 94 -0.33 -19.05 15.06
C LYS A 94 0.26 -18.08 14.03
N VAL A 95 0.87 -16.97 14.46
CA VAL A 95 1.52 -16.01 13.56
C VAL A 95 2.72 -16.66 12.89
N PHE A 96 3.50 -17.45 13.62
CA PHE A 96 4.61 -18.21 13.05
C PHE A 96 4.15 -19.24 12.01
N ALA A 97 2.94 -19.80 12.13
CA ALA A 97 2.40 -20.70 11.11
C ALA A 97 2.08 -19.97 9.80
N ALA A 98 1.65 -18.70 9.86
CA ALA A 98 1.43 -17.85 8.69
C ALA A 98 2.76 -17.35 8.07
N LEU A 99 3.79 -17.18 8.89
CA LEU A 99 5.14 -16.81 8.47
C LEU A 99 5.99 -18.00 8.02
N ARG A 100 5.52 -19.25 8.20
CA ARG A 100 6.23 -20.41 7.65
C ARG A 100 6.37 -20.16 6.15
N PRO A 101 7.59 -20.27 5.61
CA PRO A 101 7.77 -20.32 4.17
C PRO A 101 6.79 -21.36 3.67
N ARG A 102 5.81 -20.94 2.86
CA ARG A 102 5.00 -21.90 2.12
C ARG A 102 6.03 -22.80 1.42
N PRO A 103 5.96 -24.14 1.58
CA PRO A 103 6.85 -25.02 0.82
C PRO A 103 6.74 -24.56 -0.61
N ALA A 104 7.89 -24.22 -1.24
CA ALA A 104 7.97 -23.57 -2.54
C ALA A 104 6.80 -24.06 -3.40
N LEU A 105 5.73 -23.26 -3.46
CA LEU A 105 4.54 -23.63 -4.20
C LEU A 105 5.00 -23.48 -5.63
N HIS A 106 5.45 -24.61 -6.16
CA HIS A 106 6.18 -24.76 -7.40
C HIS A 106 7.63 -24.24 -7.28
N GLN A 107 8.58 -25.05 -7.75
CA GLN A 107 9.70 -24.47 -8.48
C GLN A 107 9.04 -23.70 -9.62
N ALA A 108 8.70 -22.43 -9.39
CA ALA A 108 8.12 -21.61 -10.43
C ALA A 108 9.20 -21.52 -11.49
N GLU A 109 8.97 -22.24 -12.59
CA GLU A 109 9.81 -22.21 -13.77
C GLU A 109 9.90 -20.76 -14.21
N ALA A 110 11.11 -20.31 -14.49
CA ALA A 110 11.34 -18.94 -14.89
C ALA A 110 10.47 -18.62 -16.12
N PRO A 111 9.82 -17.44 -16.15
CA PRO A 111 9.06 -17.05 -17.33
C PRO A 111 9.99 -16.98 -18.54
N ARG A 112 9.45 -17.31 -19.72
CA ARG A 112 10.21 -17.23 -20.96
C ARG A 112 10.73 -15.81 -21.17
N ALA A 113 11.95 -15.71 -21.68
CA ALA A 113 12.54 -14.41 -21.97
C ALA A 113 11.68 -13.63 -22.98
N ALA A 114 11.42 -12.38 -22.66
CA ALA A 114 10.67 -11.44 -23.49
C ALA A 114 11.48 -10.13 -23.61
N GLU A 115 11.34 -9.44 -24.74
CA GLU A 115 12.08 -8.21 -24.99
C GLU A 115 11.22 -7.17 -25.70
N LEU A 116 11.30 -5.95 -25.19
CA LEU A 116 10.70 -4.74 -25.71
C LEU A 116 11.82 -3.78 -26.09
N ARG A 117 11.90 -3.41 -27.37
CA ARG A 117 12.84 -2.38 -27.86
C ARG A 117 12.06 -1.23 -28.49
N VAL A 118 12.36 -0.01 -28.07
CA VAL A 118 11.88 1.21 -28.71
C VAL A 118 12.92 1.59 -29.77
N ALA A 119 12.47 1.92 -30.99
CA ALA A 119 13.38 2.37 -32.03
C ALA A 119 14.16 3.62 -31.56
N PRO A 120 15.48 3.71 -31.81
CA PRO A 120 16.30 4.80 -31.29
C PRO A 120 15.75 6.18 -31.62
N GLU A 121 15.31 6.43 -32.85
CA GLU A 121 14.72 7.73 -33.24
C GLU A 121 13.44 8.07 -32.47
N VAL A 122 12.63 7.07 -32.12
CA VAL A 122 11.40 7.25 -31.35
C VAL A 122 11.73 7.54 -29.89
N ALA A 123 12.67 6.81 -29.31
CA ALA A 123 13.14 7.03 -27.95
C ALA A 123 13.77 8.42 -27.79
N GLU A 124 14.57 8.87 -28.77
CA GLU A 124 15.16 10.20 -28.80
C GLU A 124 14.10 11.30 -28.94
N ALA A 125 13.16 11.15 -29.87
CA ALA A 125 12.07 12.12 -30.03
C ALA A 125 11.20 12.22 -28.77
N ARG A 126 10.92 11.09 -28.10
CA ARG A 126 10.21 11.06 -26.81
C ARG A 126 11.02 11.73 -25.71
N ALA A 127 12.32 11.44 -25.60
CA ALA A 127 13.19 12.07 -24.61
C ALA A 127 13.28 13.59 -24.82
N LEU A 128 13.24 14.07 -26.07
CA LEU A 128 13.21 15.50 -26.37
C LEU A 128 11.89 16.15 -25.93
N ARG A 129 10.76 15.49 -26.19
CA ARG A 129 9.42 16.01 -25.88
C ARG A 129 9.05 15.90 -24.40
N ARG A 130 9.39 14.77 -23.76
CA ARG A 130 8.96 14.36 -22.42
C ARG A 130 10.08 14.42 -21.38
N ARG A 131 11.32 14.70 -21.79
CA ARG A 131 12.56 14.69 -20.97
C ARG A 131 12.99 13.34 -20.42
N VAL A 132 12.15 12.31 -20.52
CA VAL A 132 12.47 10.93 -20.17
C VAL A 132 11.84 10.01 -21.21
N ALA A 133 12.52 8.91 -21.54
CA ALA A 133 11.97 7.89 -22.44
C ALA A 133 12.55 6.51 -22.16
N LEU A 134 11.76 5.46 -22.39
CA LEU A 134 12.27 4.09 -22.39
C LEU A 134 13.03 3.82 -23.70
N GLU A 135 14.19 3.16 -23.61
CA GLU A 135 14.91 2.64 -24.78
C GLU A 135 14.64 1.16 -24.99
N SER A 136 14.73 0.38 -23.91
CA SER A 136 14.51 -1.06 -23.96
C SER A 136 14.11 -1.61 -22.59
N ALA A 137 13.42 -2.74 -22.60
CA ALA A 137 13.19 -3.57 -21.44
C ALA A 137 13.24 -5.05 -21.84
N SER A 138 13.73 -5.92 -20.98
CA SER A 138 13.74 -7.36 -21.20
C SER A 138 13.45 -8.10 -19.89
N LEU A 139 12.70 -9.19 -20.00
CA LEU A 139 12.48 -10.14 -18.93
C LEU A 139 13.49 -11.28 -19.08
N SER A 140 14.29 -11.50 -18.05
CA SER A 140 15.20 -12.65 -17.95
C SER A 140 15.06 -13.29 -16.58
N GLY A 141 14.55 -14.52 -16.52
CA GLY A 141 14.16 -15.12 -15.24
C GLY A 141 13.08 -14.27 -14.55
N TRP A 142 13.20 -14.09 -13.24
CA TRP A 142 12.25 -13.30 -12.43
C TRP A 142 12.62 -11.81 -12.36
N CYS A 143 13.18 -11.24 -13.43
CA CYS A 143 13.69 -9.89 -13.42
C CYS A 143 13.45 -9.18 -14.76
N VAL A 144 12.69 -8.08 -14.72
CA VAL A 144 12.61 -7.12 -15.82
C VAL A 144 13.74 -6.11 -15.65
N ARG A 145 14.60 -6.00 -16.65
CA ARG A 145 15.67 -5.00 -16.71
C ARG A 145 15.42 -4.09 -17.89
N GLY A 146 15.83 -2.83 -17.81
CA GLY A 146 15.68 -1.94 -18.94
C GLY A 146 16.56 -0.71 -18.87
N LEU A 147 16.59 0.01 -19.99
CA LEU A 147 17.35 1.23 -20.19
C LEU A 147 16.39 2.40 -20.38
N VAL A 148 16.65 3.47 -19.63
CA VAL A 148 15.92 4.73 -19.65
C VAL A 148 16.87 5.83 -20.07
N ARG A 149 16.39 6.69 -20.96
CA ARG A 149 17.09 7.89 -21.39
C ARG A 149 16.51 9.11 -20.69
N ALA A 150 17.34 9.87 -20.01
CA ALA A 150 17.04 11.22 -19.57
C ALA A 150 17.52 12.21 -20.64
N GLY A 151 16.65 13.12 -21.08
CA GLY A 151 16.87 14.01 -22.22
C GLY A 151 18.02 15.01 -22.01
N ALA A 152 18.71 15.36 -23.10
CA ALA A 152 19.90 16.22 -23.11
C ALA A 152 19.73 17.64 -22.51
N ALA A 153 18.51 18.12 -22.32
CA ALA A 153 18.24 19.44 -21.71
C ALA A 153 18.39 19.45 -20.18
N VAL A 154 18.81 18.33 -19.58
CA VAL A 154 19.17 18.24 -18.18
C VAL A 154 20.69 18.40 -18.09
N ASP A 155 21.15 19.46 -17.44
CA ASP A 155 22.57 19.71 -17.24
C ASP A 155 23.23 18.49 -16.57
N ALA A 156 24.43 18.14 -17.02
CA ALA A 156 25.14 16.96 -16.55
C ALA A 156 25.43 16.98 -15.04
N GLU A 157 25.52 18.18 -14.45
CA GLU A 157 25.81 18.41 -13.03
C GLU A 157 24.55 18.39 -12.15
N VAL A 158 23.35 18.36 -12.74
CA VAL A 158 22.10 18.35 -11.97
C VAL A 158 21.85 16.94 -11.45
N GLU A 159 21.61 16.86 -10.14
CA GLU A 159 21.12 15.65 -9.50
C GLU A 159 19.67 15.40 -9.94
N ILE A 160 19.44 14.21 -10.49
CA ILE A 160 18.13 13.79 -10.97
C ILE A 160 17.84 12.40 -10.43
N GLU A 161 16.57 12.16 -10.11
CA GLU A 161 16.08 10.83 -9.81
C GLU A 161 15.41 10.29 -11.06
N VAL A 162 15.85 9.12 -11.53
CA VAL A 162 15.21 8.40 -12.64
C VAL A 162 14.73 7.07 -12.09
N GLY A 163 13.56 6.62 -12.52
CA GLY A 163 13.02 5.36 -12.07
C GLY A 163 11.87 4.86 -12.94
N VAL A 164 11.29 3.76 -12.49
CA VAL A 164 10.12 3.16 -13.11
C VAL A 164 9.03 2.98 -12.06
N ARG A 165 7.80 3.33 -12.43
CA ARG A 165 6.61 2.94 -11.67
C ARG A 165 5.99 1.74 -12.35
N TYR A 166 5.78 0.67 -11.60
CA TYR A 166 5.33 -0.62 -12.14
C TYR A 166 4.19 -1.22 -11.33
N THR A 167 3.48 -2.16 -11.95
CA THR A 167 2.37 -2.90 -11.36
C THR A 167 2.36 -4.34 -11.86
N PHE A 168 1.84 -5.24 -11.03
CA PHE A 168 1.58 -6.64 -11.38
C PHE A 168 0.08 -6.97 -11.42
N ASN A 169 -0.79 -5.99 -11.15
CA ASN A 169 -2.22 -6.21 -10.97
C ASN A 169 -3.06 -5.12 -11.65
N ARG A 170 -2.71 -4.80 -12.90
CA ARG A 170 -3.44 -3.85 -13.76
C ARG A 170 -3.66 -2.48 -13.10
N TRP A 171 -2.66 -1.99 -12.36
CA TRP A 171 -2.66 -0.71 -11.67
C TRP A 171 -3.60 -0.62 -10.44
N ALA A 172 -4.13 -1.74 -9.94
CA ALA A 172 -4.82 -1.74 -8.66
C ALA A 172 -3.89 -1.37 -7.49
N SER A 173 -2.61 -1.71 -7.62
CA SER A 173 -1.51 -1.17 -6.80
C SER A 173 -0.27 -0.93 -7.66
N PHE A 174 0.61 -0.05 -7.22
CA PHE A 174 1.88 0.22 -7.90
C PHE A 174 3.04 0.36 -6.90
N SER A 175 4.24 0.22 -7.42
CA SER A 175 5.50 0.44 -6.71
C SER A 175 6.47 1.17 -7.62
N ASP A 176 7.41 1.91 -7.02
CA ASP A 176 8.48 2.59 -7.73
C ASP A 176 9.80 1.81 -7.54
N ALA A 177 10.60 1.69 -8.60
CA ALA A 177 11.96 1.16 -8.55
C ALA A 177 12.93 2.20 -9.14
N PRO A 178 14.02 2.54 -8.43
CA PRO A 178 15.00 3.50 -8.92
C PRO A 178 15.80 2.92 -10.08
N ALA A 179 16.26 3.80 -10.96
CA ALA A 179 17.19 3.50 -12.04
C ALA A 179 18.56 4.12 -11.71
N ALA A 180 19.63 3.35 -11.91
CA ALA A 180 20.99 3.77 -11.65
C ALA A 180 21.66 4.29 -12.93
N PRO A 181 22.49 5.35 -12.87
CA PRO A 181 23.20 5.86 -14.04
C PRO A 181 24.16 4.80 -14.62
N VAL A 182 24.20 4.68 -15.94
CA VAL A 182 25.11 3.74 -16.64
C VAL A 182 26.45 4.45 -16.92
N PRO A 183 27.57 4.02 -16.34
CA PRO A 183 28.88 4.65 -16.54
C PRO A 183 29.38 4.49 -17.97
N GLY A 184 30.07 5.50 -18.51
CA GLY A 184 30.78 5.40 -19.80
C GLY A 184 29.89 5.49 -21.04
N GLU A 185 28.57 5.58 -20.89
CA GLU A 185 27.61 5.78 -21.98
C GLU A 185 26.91 7.15 -21.87
N SER A 186 27.58 8.21 -22.31
CA SER A 186 26.87 9.43 -22.71
C SER A 186 26.46 9.28 -24.16
N ALA A 187 25.18 9.01 -24.40
CA ALA A 187 24.65 8.95 -25.75
C ALA A 187 24.51 10.36 -26.32
N PRO A 188 24.65 10.56 -27.65
CA PRO A 188 24.04 11.73 -28.27
C PRO A 188 22.56 11.75 -27.87
N GLY A 189 22.11 12.84 -27.23
CA GLY A 189 20.73 12.99 -26.77
C GLY A 189 20.47 12.76 -25.27
N GLY A 190 21.47 12.45 -24.44
CA GLY A 190 21.33 12.53 -22.98
C GLY A 190 21.96 11.39 -22.16
N ARG A 191 21.64 11.35 -20.85
CA ARG A 191 22.17 10.36 -19.89
C ARG A 191 21.34 9.09 -19.91
N ARG A 192 21.98 7.92 -19.73
CA ARG A 192 21.30 6.63 -19.60
C ARG A 192 21.27 6.12 -18.18
N PHE A 193 20.17 5.45 -17.85
CA PHE A 193 19.92 4.84 -16.56
C PHE A 193 19.39 3.42 -16.76
N ALA A 194 19.79 2.50 -15.90
CA ALA A 194 19.33 1.12 -15.90
C ALA A 194 18.47 0.84 -14.67
N PHE A 195 17.32 0.20 -14.87
CA PHE A 195 16.45 -0.25 -13.77
C PHE A 195 16.37 -1.78 -13.72
N ALA A 196 15.95 -2.28 -12.57
CA ALA A 196 15.59 -3.68 -12.39
C ALA A 196 14.32 -3.79 -11.53
N VAL A 197 13.36 -4.58 -11.99
CA VAL A 197 12.13 -4.92 -11.26
C VAL A 197 12.09 -6.43 -11.07
N HIS A 198 11.94 -6.86 -9.81
CA HIS A 198 11.80 -8.28 -9.49
C HIS A 198 10.35 -8.71 -9.62
N VAL A 199 10.14 -9.73 -10.45
CA VAL A 199 8.83 -10.28 -10.75
C VAL A 199 8.51 -11.35 -9.69
N PRO A 200 7.39 -11.26 -8.98
CA PRO A 200 7.04 -12.27 -7.99
C PRO A 200 6.79 -13.65 -8.63
N PRO A 201 7.22 -14.75 -7.98
CA PRO A 201 7.10 -16.10 -8.52
C PRO A 201 5.67 -16.65 -8.58
N PHE A 202 4.68 -15.88 -8.12
CA PHE A 202 3.26 -16.26 -8.13
C PHE A 202 2.52 -15.77 -9.37
N LEU A 203 3.17 -15.01 -10.26
CA LEU A 203 2.53 -14.55 -11.50
C LEU A 203 2.32 -15.72 -12.45
N GLU A 204 1.15 -15.74 -13.09
CA GLU A 204 0.74 -16.78 -14.03
C GLU A 204 1.31 -16.52 -15.45
N PRO A 205 1.36 -17.54 -16.33
CA PRO A 205 1.87 -17.44 -17.72
C PRO A 205 1.22 -16.41 -18.65
N ASP A 206 0.14 -15.77 -18.21
CA ASP A 206 -0.59 -14.71 -18.94
C ASP A 206 -0.54 -13.36 -18.19
N ASP A 207 0.12 -13.31 -17.03
CA ASP A 207 0.34 -12.07 -16.32
C ASP A 207 1.37 -11.20 -17.03
N SER A 208 1.27 -9.90 -16.77
CA SER A 208 2.10 -8.90 -17.42
C SER A 208 2.59 -7.87 -16.42
N VAL A 209 3.84 -7.49 -16.59
CA VAL A 209 4.41 -6.36 -15.85
C VAL A 209 4.14 -5.10 -16.66
N HIS A 210 3.27 -4.23 -16.14
CA HIS A 210 3.04 -2.92 -16.73
C HIS A 210 3.87 -1.86 -16.01
N PHE A 211 4.43 -0.91 -16.75
CA PHE A 211 5.24 0.15 -16.17
C PHE A 211 5.26 1.43 -17.00
N ALA A 212 5.63 2.53 -16.35
CA ALA A 212 5.96 3.81 -16.95
C ALA A 212 7.28 4.30 -16.36
N VAL A 213 8.03 5.09 -17.12
CA VAL A 213 9.33 5.63 -16.66
C VAL A 213 9.15 7.08 -16.22
N TYR A 214 9.88 7.48 -15.18
CA TYR A 214 9.82 8.84 -14.65
C TYR A 214 11.21 9.44 -14.46
N MET A 215 11.25 10.77 -14.45
CA MET A 215 12.39 11.56 -14.04
C MET A 215 11.91 12.70 -13.13
N ARG A 216 12.52 12.83 -11.96
CA ARG A 216 12.30 13.95 -11.03
C ARG A 216 13.52 14.84 -11.00
N THR A 217 13.26 16.14 -11.00
CA THR A 217 14.24 17.21 -10.92
C THR A 217 13.69 18.31 -10.01
N GLU A 218 14.52 19.28 -9.63
CA GLU A 218 14.06 20.48 -8.93
C GLU A 218 12.99 21.26 -9.71
N ARG A 219 12.96 21.12 -11.05
CA ARG A 219 12.02 21.82 -11.94
C ARG A 219 10.68 21.10 -12.09
N GLY A 220 10.52 19.92 -11.50
CA GLY A 220 9.32 19.11 -11.58
C GLY A 220 9.58 17.66 -11.97
N GLU A 221 8.47 16.95 -12.16
CA GLU A 221 8.42 15.54 -12.50
C GLU A 221 7.98 15.35 -13.96
N PHE A 222 8.63 14.42 -14.64
CA PHE A 222 8.44 14.12 -16.04
C PHE A 222 8.18 12.63 -16.22
N TRP A 223 7.28 12.28 -17.12
CA TRP A 223 6.80 10.91 -17.31
C TRP A 223 6.81 10.50 -18.78
N ASP A 224 7.20 9.24 -19.01
CA ASP A 224 6.89 8.55 -20.25
C ASP A 224 6.09 7.26 -19.96
N ASN A 225 4.79 7.41 -20.17
CA ASN A 225 3.76 6.39 -20.03
C ASN A 225 3.33 5.79 -21.38
N ASN A 226 4.17 5.89 -22.42
CA ASN A 226 3.86 5.39 -23.75
C ASN A 226 2.51 5.89 -24.32
N ASP A 227 2.29 7.22 -24.28
CA ASP A 227 1.04 7.83 -24.75
C ASP A 227 -0.22 7.16 -24.14
N GLU A 228 -0.22 7.03 -22.81
CA GLU A 228 -1.29 6.43 -21.98
C GLU A 228 -1.46 4.91 -22.09
N GLN A 229 -0.76 4.25 -23.02
CA GLN A 229 -0.82 2.79 -23.15
C GLN A 229 0.01 2.07 -22.09
N ASN A 230 1.00 2.74 -21.51
CA ASN A 230 2.07 2.18 -20.68
C ASN A 230 2.93 1.16 -21.44
N TYR A 231 4.05 0.81 -20.85
CA TYR A 231 4.89 -0.29 -21.33
C TYR A 231 4.43 -1.60 -20.67
N CYS A 232 4.65 -2.70 -21.38
CA CYS A 232 4.24 -4.02 -20.97
C CYS A 232 5.33 -5.03 -21.35
N VAL A 233 5.67 -5.91 -20.43
CA VAL A 233 6.44 -7.13 -20.71
C VAL A 233 5.64 -8.31 -20.19
N GLU A 234 5.26 -9.21 -21.11
CA GLU A 234 4.47 -10.40 -20.81
C GLU A 234 5.35 -11.44 -20.12
N CYS A 235 4.84 -12.02 -19.03
CA CYS A 235 5.45 -13.18 -18.40
C CYS A 235 5.11 -14.41 -19.22
N GLY A 236 5.78 -14.59 -20.37
CA GLY A 236 5.48 -15.70 -21.28
C GLY A 236 5.59 -17.07 -20.60
N GLY A 237 4.96 -18.08 -21.22
CA GLY A 237 4.91 -19.47 -20.76
C GLY A 237 6.17 -19.97 -20.04
N MET A 238 5.97 -20.68 -18.94
CA MET A 238 7.03 -21.31 -18.15
C MET A 238 7.90 -22.26 -19.02
N LEU A 239 9.23 -22.26 -18.80
CA LEU A 239 10.24 -23.02 -19.55
C LEU A 239 10.54 -24.39 -18.93
#